data_AF-A0A5B8FHG0-F1
#
_entry.id   AF-A0A5B8FHG0-F1
#
_cell.length_a   1.000
_cell.length_b   1.000
_cell.length_c   1.000
_cell.angle_alpha   90.00
_cell.angle_beta   90.00
_cell.angle_gamma   90.00
#
_symmetry.space_group_name_H-M   'P 1'
#
loop_
_entity.id
_entity.type
_entity.pdbx_description
1 polymer ?
#
loop_
_entity_poly.entity_id
_entity_poly.type
_entity_poly.pdbx_seq_one_letter_code
_entity_poly.pdbx_strand_id
1 'polypeptide(L)'
;MPPADTDPPFDGPPLRDARFTRSDMAGARFDGVNLAGAEFHAVLSGARFGDTNLSMAKFDDVNLCQAEFTNVTLAGARLHDVNLSGAAISHATLAGLTITGATLRDAEIRDCDLSGMTIDGVRVSDLFAAWTRLREAGECGPPDED
;
A
#
# COMPACT_ATOMS: atom_id res chain seq x y z
N MET A 1 34.44 -2.33 20.58
CA MET A 1 33.62 -1.31 19.90
C MET A 1 32.99 -1.99 18.69
N PRO A 2 31.71 -2.42 18.78
CA PRO A 2 30.96 -2.74 17.57
C PRO A 2 30.72 -1.44 16.77
N PRO A 3 30.67 -1.49 15.43
CA PRO A 3 30.41 -0.30 14.63
C PRO A 3 28.94 0.12 14.75
N ALA A 4 28.77 1.44 14.73
CA ALA A 4 27.57 2.25 14.49
C ALA A 4 26.22 1.59 14.75
N ASP A 5 25.53 2.12 15.75
CA ASP A 5 24.07 2.21 15.80
C ASP A 5 23.54 2.62 14.41
N THR A 6 23.24 1.65 13.57
CA THR A 6 22.22 1.81 12.54
C THR A 6 20.92 1.81 13.31
N ASP A 7 20.51 2.98 13.79
CA ASP A 7 19.11 3.20 14.15
C ASP A 7 18.28 2.63 12.98
N PRO A 8 17.48 1.59 13.22
CA PRO A 8 16.64 1.06 12.16
C PRO A 8 15.70 2.21 11.74
N PRO A 9 15.33 2.35 10.46
CA PRO A 9 14.52 3.48 9.97
C PRO A 9 13.09 3.57 10.54
N PHE A 10 12.79 2.83 11.62
CA PHE A 10 11.50 2.65 12.26
C PHE A 10 11.69 2.61 13.79
N ASP A 11 11.94 3.78 14.41
CA ASP A 11 12.23 3.91 15.86
C ASP A 11 10.98 3.78 16.76
N GLY A 12 9.80 3.59 16.17
CA GLY A 12 8.55 3.35 16.90
C GLY A 12 8.50 1.94 17.54
N PRO A 13 7.47 1.67 18.37
CA PRO A 13 7.32 0.38 19.03
C PRO A 13 7.38 -0.78 18.02
N PRO A 14 8.14 -1.86 18.29
CA PRO A 14 8.12 -3.02 17.42
C PRO A 14 6.78 -3.74 17.58
N LEU A 15 5.94 -3.65 16.54
CA LEU A 15 4.65 -4.34 16.44
C LEU A 15 4.69 -5.38 15.30
N ARG A 16 5.87 -5.95 15.07
CA ARG A 16 6.10 -7.00 14.08
C ARG A 16 5.21 -8.19 14.38
N ASP A 17 4.65 -8.78 13.33
CA ASP A 17 3.77 -9.94 13.39
C ASP A 17 2.56 -9.76 14.33
N ALA A 18 2.25 -8.51 14.72
CA ALA A 18 1.10 -8.21 15.57
C ALA A 18 -0.19 -8.55 14.82
N ARG A 19 -1.17 -9.08 15.54
CA ARG A 19 -2.48 -9.40 14.99
C ARG A 19 -3.53 -8.45 15.54
N PHE A 20 -4.17 -7.72 14.65
CA PHE A 20 -5.31 -6.87 14.94
C PHE A 20 -6.55 -7.49 14.32
N THR A 21 -7.46 -8.00 15.16
CA THR A 21 -8.65 -8.72 14.69
C THR A 21 -9.90 -8.10 15.30
N ARG A 22 -10.86 -7.71 14.45
CA ARG A 22 -12.13 -7.06 14.83
C ARG A 22 -11.93 -5.79 15.66
N SER A 23 -10.85 -5.06 15.37
CA SER A 23 -10.52 -3.80 16.04
C SER A 23 -11.02 -2.61 15.22
N ASP A 24 -11.56 -1.61 15.91
CA ASP A 24 -11.76 -0.27 15.35
C ASP A 24 -10.53 0.59 15.66
N MET A 25 -9.81 0.98 14.61
CA MET A 25 -8.62 1.80 14.64
C MET A 25 -8.75 2.96 13.63
N ALA A 26 -9.97 3.42 13.36
CA ALA A 26 -10.22 4.56 12.50
C ALA A 26 -9.43 5.79 12.99
N GLY A 27 -8.73 6.46 12.08
CA GLY A 27 -7.88 7.61 12.40
C GLY A 27 -6.62 7.32 13.22
N ALA A 28 -6.28 6.04 13.47
CA ALA A 28 -5.09 5.67 14.20
C ALA A 28 -3.81 6.13 13.48
N ARG A 29 -2.75 6.38 14.26
CA ARG A 29 -1.44 6.83 13.76
C ARG A 29 -0.39 5.78 14.05
N PHE A 30 0.26 5.31 12.99
CA PHE A 30 1.33 4.32 13.03
C PHE A 30 2.67 4.90 12.57
N ASP A 31 2.81 6.23 12.67
CA ASP A 31 4.01 6.96 12.25
C ASP A 31 5.28 6.38 12.92
N GLY A 32 6.28 5.99 12.13
CA GLY A 32 7.56 5.44 12.61
C GLY A 32 7.52 3.98 13.10
N VAL A 33 6.39 3.28 12.99
CA VAL A 33 6.22 1.94 13.60
C VAL A 33 6.75 0.83 12.68
N ASN A 34 7.33 -0.21 13.27
CA ASN A 34 7.66 -1.45 12.57
C ASN A 34 6.52 -2.47 12.69
N LEU A 35 5.70 -2.57 11.64
CA LEU A 35 4.55 -3.47 11.49
C LEU A 35 4.82 -4.59 10.46
N ALA A 36 6.09 -4.92 10.21
CA ALA A 36 6.43 -5.97 9.26
C ALA A 36 5.78 -7.30 9.68
N GLY A 37 5.14 -7.97 8.73
CA GLY A 37 4.42 -9.22 8.96
C GLY A 37 3.11 -9.09 9.75
N ALA A 38 2.71 -7.89 10.18
CA ALA A 38 1.47 -7.69 10.92
C ALA A 38 0.24 -8.14 10.12
N GLU A 39 -0.77 -8.65 10.83
CA GLU A 39 -2.03 -9.12 10.27
C GLU A 39 -3.17 -8.20 10.72
N PHE A 40 -3.89 -7.65 9.75
CA PHE A 40 -5.01 -6.76 9.96
C PHE A 40 -6.30 -7.37 9.43
N HIS A 41 -7.29 -7.45 10.32
CA HIS A 41 -8.70 -7.61 10.02
C HIS A 41 -9.45 -6.57 10.87
N ALA A 42 -9.48 -5.33 10.38
CA ALA A 42 -9.78 -4.15 11.20
C ALA A 42 -10.37 -2.99 10.39
N VAL A 43 -10.93 -2.00 11.09
CA VAL A 43 -11.29 -0.70 10.52
C VAL A 43 -10.10 0.25 10.70
N LEU A 44 -9.57 0.75 9.59
CA LEU A 44 -8.41 1.65 9.52
C LEU A 44 -8.72 2.88 8.65
N SER A 45 -10.00 3.25 8.54
CA SER A 45 -10.40 4.41 7.74
C SER A 45 -9.75 5.68 8.28
N GLY A 46 -9.13 6.47 7.42
CA GLY A 46 -8.38 7.67 7.79
C GLY A 46 -7.12 7.41 8.63
N ALA A 47 -6.67 6.16 8.75
CA ALA A 47 -5.43 5.86 9.46
C ALA A 47 -4.22 6.42 8.72
N ARG A 48 -3.17 6.76 9.48
CA ARG A 48 -1.94 7.35 8.95
C ARG A 48 -0.74 6.44 9.20
N PHE A 49 0.01 6.21 8.14
CA PHE A 49 1.25 5.44 8.10
C PHE A 49 2.35 6.32 7.49
N GLY A 50 2.99 7.14 8.31
CA GLY A 50 4.22 7.84 7.96
C GLY A 50 5.45 7.02 8.35
N ASP A 51 6.46 6.93 7.50
CA ASP A 51 7.75 6.32 7.87
C ASP A 51 7.59 4.91 8.50
N THR A 52 6.72 4.08 7.92
CA THR A 52 6.26 2.81 8.54
C THR A 52 6.76 1.60 7.74
N ASN A 53 7.18 0.55 8.45
CA ASN A 53 7.48 -0.74 7.82
C ASN A 53 6.25 -1.65 7.84
N LEU A 54 5.66 -1.90 6.67
CA LEU A 54 4.55 -2.83 6.45
C LEU A 54 4.98 -4.01 5.55
N SER A 55 6.29 -4.29 5.46
CA SER A 55 6.79 -5.39 4.63
C SER A 55 6.14 -6.70 5.04
N MET A 56 5.66 -7.48 4.06
CA MET A 56 4.99 -8.76 4.27
C MET A 56 3.71 -8.70 5.14
N ALA A 57 3.20 -7.51 5.47
CA ALA A 57 1.95 -7.37 6.21
C ALA A 57 0.77 -7.93 5.41
N LYS A 58 -0.26 -8.38 6.13
CA LYS A 58 -1.48 -8.92 5.55
C LYS A 58 -2.67 -8.08 5.97
N PHE A 59 -3.43 -7.63 5.00
CA PHE A 59 -4.69 -6.92 5.20
C PHE A 59 -5.78 -7.75 4.54
N ASP A 60 -6.61 -8.38 5.36
CA ASP A 60 -7.71 -9.22 4.93
C ASP A 60 -9.02 -8.59 5.43
N ASP A 61 -9.93 -8.21 4.52
CA ASP A 61 -11.21 -7.58 4.85
C ASP A 61 -11.05 -6.31 5.71
N VAL A 62 -10.21 -5.39 5.22
CA VAL A 62 -9.83 -4.16 5.94
C VAL A 62 -10.41 -2.92 5.26
N ASN A 63 -11.00 -2.03 6.05
CA ASN A 63 -11.40 -0.70 5.56
C ASN A 63 -10.24 0.29 5.73
N LEU A 64 -9.59 0.67 4.63
CA LEU A 64 -8.53 1.68 4.52
C LEU A 64 -9.01 2.95 3.80
N CYS A 65 -10.32 3.21 3.78
CA CYS A 65 -10.89 4.38 3.13
C CYS A 65 -10.22 5.66 3.65
N GLN A 66 -9.75 6.52 2.76
CA GLN A 66 -9.04 7.77 3.07
C GLN A 66 -7.77 7.59 3.94
N ALA A 67 -7.20 6.39 4.01
CA ALA A 67 -5.94 6.19 4.70
C ALA A 67 -4.77 6.87 3.97
N GLU A 68 -3.80 7.36 4.73
CA GLU A 68 -2.61 8.03 4.21
C GLU A 68 -1.37 7.16 4.45
N PHE A 69 -0.61 6.90 3.40
CA PHE A 69 0.64 6.18 3.43
C PHE A 69 1.73 7.07 2.83
N THR A 70 2.71 7.46 3.63
CA THR A 70 3.82 8.30 3.19
C THR A 70 5.14 7.71 3.64
N ASN A 71 6.07 7.52 2.71
CA ASN A 71 7.38 6.91 3.00
C ASN A 71 7.26 5.53 3.68
N VAL A 72 6.38 4.67 3.16
CA VAL A 72 6.14 3.33 3.71
C VAL A 72 6.78 2.23 2.88
N THR A 73 7.10 1.11 3.53
CA THR A 73 7.48 -0.12 2.82
C THR A 73 6.35 -1.14 2.89
N LEU A 74 5.73 -1.45 1.75
CA LEU A 74 4.70 -2.49 1.57
C LEU A 74 5.24 -3.68 0.76
N ALA A 75 6.56 -3.85 0.73
CA ALA A 75 7.21 -4.88 -0.08
C ALA A 75 6.70 -6.29 0.30
N GLY A 76 6.18 -7.01 -0.69
CA GLY A 76 5.60 -8.35 -0.52
C GLY A 76 4.34 -8.43 0.37
N ALA A 77 3.76 -7.30 0.75
CA ALA A 77 2.52 -7.27 1.51
C ALA A 77 1.33 -7.78 0.68
N ARG A 78 0.24 -8.16 1.35
CA ARG A 78 -0.99 -8.67 0.73
C ARG A 78 -2.19 -7.88 1.19
N LEU A 79 -2.97 -7.38 0.23
CA LEU A 79 -4.20 -6.66 0.45
C LEU A 79 -5.32 -7.46 -0.24
N HIS A 80 -6.13 -8.14 0.55
CA HIS A 80 -7.24 -8.96 0.09
C HIS A 80 -8.56 -8.37 0.59
N ASP A 81 -9.49 -8.11 -0.33
CA ASP A 81 -10.83 -7.58 -0.05
C ASP A 81 -10.78 -6.29 0.78
N VAL A 82 -9.88 -5.37 0.40
CA VAL A 82 -9.68 -4.10 1.10
C VAL A 82 -10.40 -2.93 0.42
N ASN A 83 -10.82 -1.96 1.21
CA ASN A 83 -11.31 -0.68 0.68
C ASN A 83 -10.21 0.39 0.77
N LEU A 84 -9.62 0.77 -0.36
CA LEU A 84 -8.63 1.87 -0.47
C LEU A 84 -9.26 3.14 -1.08
N SER A 85 -10.58 3.29 -1.03
CA SER A 85 -11.24 4.44 -1.66
C SER A 85 -10.72 5.76 -1.08
N GLY A 86 -10.28 6.67 -1.94
CA GLY A 86 -9.70 7.96 -1.55
C GLY A 86 -8.39 7.86 -0.76
N ALA A 87 -7.75 6.69 -0.69
CA ALA A 87 -6.46 6.53 -0.02
C ALA A 87 -5.35 7.24 -0.80
N ALA A 88 -4.39 7.82 -0.08
CA ALA A 88 -3.23 8.48 -0.65
C ALA A 88 -1.97 7.68 -0.32
N ILE A 89 -1.26 7.21 -1.34
CA ILE A 89 -0.01 6.45 -1.21
C ILE A 89 1.09 7.21 -1.95
N SER A 90 2.06 7.72 -1.20
CA SER A 90 3.18 8.49 -1.74
C SER A 90 4.52 8.01 -1.21
N HIS A 91 5.55 8.10 -2.05
CA HIS A 91 6.93 7.74 -1.68
C HIS A 91 7.07 6.32 -1.10
N ALA A 92 6.26 5.38 -1.59
CA ALA A 92 6.18 4.04 -1.02
C ALA A 92 6.92 2.98 -1.85
N THR A 93 7.46 1.98 -1.17
CA THR A 93 7.94 0.75 -1.84
C THR A 93 6.80 -0.26 -1.91
N LEU A 94 6.21 -0.44 -3.09
CA LEU A 94 5.12 -1.40 -3.36
C LEU A 94 5.64 -2.65 -4.10
N ALA A 95 6.97 -2.89 -4.03
CA ALA A 95 7.60 -3.97 -4.75
C ALA A 95 7.03 -5.34 -4.35
N GLY A 96 6.52 -6.10 -5.33
CA GLY A 96 5.88 -7.40 -5.09
C GLY A 96 4.58 -7.35 -4.28
N LEU A 97 3.99 -6.17 -4.08
CA LEU A 97 2.67 -6.02 -3.45
C LEU A 97 1.61 -6.80 -4.24
N THR A 98 0.78 -7.56 -3.53
CA THR A 98 -0.37 -8.24 -4.13
C THR A 98 -1.66 -7.63 -3.62
N ILE A 99 -2.45 -7.09 -4.55
CA ILE A 99 -3.79 -6.59 -4.30
C ILE A 99 -4.79 -7.54 -4.97
N THR A 100 -5.83 -7.97 -4.25
CA THR A 100 -6.90 -8.81 -4.82
C THR A 100 -8.24 -8.42 -4.20
N GLY A 101 -9.25 -8.17 -5.04
CA GLY A 101 -10.60 -7.80 -4.57
C GLY A 101 -10.67 -6.40 -3.92
N ALA A 102 -9.72 -5.51 -4.23
CA ALA A 102 -9.68 -4.18 -3.62
C ALA A 102 -10.52 -3.15 -4.36
N THR A 103 -11.10 -2.21 -3.60
CA THR A 103 -11.69 -0.99 -4.16
C THR A 103 -10.65 0.13 -4.18
N LEU A 104 -10.31 0.63 -5.36
CA LEU A 104 -9.31 1.70 -5.60
C LEU A 104 -9.92 3.02 -6.08
N ARG A 105 -11.22 3.23 -5.85
CA ARG A 105 -11.93 4.43 -6.31
C ARG A 105 -11.26 5.69 -5.74
N ASP A 106 -10.92 6.65 -6.59
CA ASP A 106 -10.30 7.92 -6.19
C ASP A 106 -8.97 7.74 -5.41
N ALA A 107 -8.35 6.55 -5.46
CA ALA A 107 -7.08 6.30 -4.80
C ALA A 107 -5.93 6.94 -5.59
N GLU A 108 -5.02 7.58 -4.87
CA GLU A 108 -3.83 8.21 -5.44
C GLU A 108 -2.58 7.39 -5.10
N ILE A 109 -1.83 6.98 -6.13
CA ILE A 109 -0.54 6.29 -5.98
C ILE A 109 0.50 7.09 -6.76
N ARG A 110 1.43 7.76 -6.07
CA ARG A 110 2.45 8.63 -6.68
C ARG A 110 3.82 8.37 -6.10
N ASP A 111 4.87 8.57 -6.90
CA ASP A 111 6.27 8.43 -6.47
C ASP A 111 6.59 7.08 -5.80
N CYS A 112 5.95 6.01 -6.27
CA CYS A 112 6.08 4.67 -5.70
C CYS A 112 6.90 3.74 -6.59
N ASP A 113 7.63 2.81 -5.97
CA ASP A 113 8.17 1.65 -6.69
C ASP A 113 7.10 0.57 -6.84
N LEU A 114 6.64 0.35 -8.07
CA LEU A 114 5.60 -0.61 -8.44
C LEU A 114 6.17 -1.95 -8.94
N SER A 115 7.48 -2.18 -8.78
CA SER A 115 8.18 -3.34 -9.36
C SER A 115 7.56 -4.67 -8.91
N GLY A 116 7.03 -5.44 -9.85
CA GLY A 116 6.42 -6.74 -9.56
C GLY A 116 5.08 -6.68 -8.81
N MET A 117 4.52 -5.48 -8.61
CA MET A 117 3.18 -5.31 -8.04
C MET A 117 2.12 -5.99 -8.92
N THR A 118 1.13 -6.59 -8.28
CA THR A 118 0.01 -7.28 -8.93
C THR A 118 -1.33 -6.78 -8.42
N ILE A 119 -2.28 -6.60 -9.32
CA ILE A 119 -3.69 -6.27 -9.03
C ILE A 119 -4.54 -7.35 -9.68
N ASP A 120 -5.32 -8.08 -8.89
CA ASP A 120 -6.16 -9.21 -9.32
C ASP A 120 -5.38 -10.23 -10.19
N GLY A 121 -4.13 -10.48 -9.81
CA GLY A 121 -3.23 -11.41 -10.49
C GLY A 121 -2.54 -10.87 -11.75
N VAL A 122 -2.87 -9.65 -12.20
CA VAL A 122 -2.23 -9.00 -13.34
C VAL A 122 -1.06 -8.14 -12.86
N ARG A 123 0.11 -8.25 -13.50
CA ARG A 123 1.25 -7.38 -13.18
C ARG A 123 0.99 -5.96 -13.66
N VAL A 124 1.27 -4.97 -12.81
CA VAL A 124 1.14 -3.55 -13.15
C VAL A 124 2.04 -3.17 -14.34
N SER A 125 3.23 -3.78 -14.46
CA SER A 125 4.11 -3.61 -15.62
C SER A 125 3.44 -4.02 -16.94
N ASP A 126 2.64 -5.08 -16.92
CA ASP A 126 2.00 -5.63 -18.12
C ASP A 126 0.82 -4.74 -18.51
N LEU A 127 0.08 -4.21 -17.53
CA LEU A 127 -0.97 -3.22 -17.74
C LEU A 127 -0.43 -1.95 -18.40
N PHE A 128 0.68 -1.38 -17.88
CA PHE A 128 1.31 -0.22 -18.49
C PHE A 128 1.81 -0.52 -19.90
N ALA A 129 2.43 -1.67 -20.11
CA ALA A 129 2.89 -2.06 -21.43
C ALA A 129 1.71 -2.24 -22.41
N ALA A 130 0.56 -2.75 -21.97
CA ALA A 130 -0.64 -2.84 -22.79
C ALA A 130 -1.19 -1.45 -23.14
N TRP A 131 -1.27 -0.55 -22.16
CA TRP A 131 -1.72 0.83 -22.37
C TRP A 131 -0.83 1.62 -23.33
N THR A 132 0.50 1.50 -23.19
CA THR A 132 1.45 2.17 -24.09
C THR A 132 1.24 1.70 -25.53
N ARG A 133 1.05 0.40 -25.75
CA ARG A 133 0.76 -0.14 -27.09
C ARG A 133 -0.52 0.41 -27.68
N LEU A 134 -1.60 0.53 -26.89
CA LEU A 134 -2.88 1.09 -27.34
C LEU A 134 -2.77 2.58 -27.71
N ARG A 135 -1.97 3.34 -26.95
CA ARG A 135 -1.70 4.75 -27.27
C ARG A 135 -0.88 4.90 -28.55
N GLU A 136 0.13 4.06 -28.75
CA GLU A 136 0.94 4.06 -29.96
C GLU A 136 0.13 3.62 -31.20
N ALA A 137 -0.84 2.73 -31.02
CA ALA A 137 -1.75 2.29 -32.08
C ALA A 137 -2.82 3.33 -32.45
N GLY A 138 -2.94 4.44 -31.71
CA GLY A 138 -3.98 5.45 -31.92
C GLY A 138 -5.39 5.02 -31.50
N GLU A 139 -5.52 3.92 -30.76
CA GLU A 139 -6.80 3.32 -30.34
C GLU A 139 -7.33 3.92 -29.03
N CYS A 140 -6.55 4.80 -28.39
CA CYS A 140 -6.92 5.47 -27.15
C CYS A 140 -6.73 6.99 -27.31
N GLY A 141 -7.73 7.65 -27.91
CA GLY A 141 -7.88 9.11 -27.81
C GLY A 141 -8.25 9.49 -26.38
N PRO A 142 -7.97 10.73 -25.94
CA PRO A 142 -8.45 11.17 -24.62
C PRO A 142 -9.97 10.98 -24.55
N PRO A 143 -10.54 10.68 -23.37
CA PRO A 143 -11.99 10.80 -23.21
C PRO A 143 -12.37 12.23 -23.62
N ASP A 144 -13.36 12.36 -24.50
CA ASP A 144 -13.89 13.67 -24.88
C ASP A 144 -14.23 14.44 -23.60
N GLU A 145 -13.51 15.53 -23.33
CA GLU A 145 -13.81 16.46 -22.24
C GLU A 145 -15.05 17.28 -22.67
N ASP A 146 -16.24 16.81 -22.32
CA ASP A 146 -17.51 17.58 -22.38
C ASP A 146 -17.80 18.30 -21.05
#